data_AF-A0A975SFE6-F1
#
_entry.id   AF-A0A975SFE6-F1
#
_cell.length_a   1.000
_cell.length_b   1.000
_cell.length_c   1.000
_cell.angle_alpha   90.00
_cell.angle_beta   90.00
_cell.angle_gamma   90.00
#
_symmetry.space_group_name_H-M   'P 1'
#
loop_
_entity.id
_entity.type
_entity.pdbx_description
1 polymer ?
#
loop_
_entity_poly.entity_id
_entity_poly.type
_entity_poly.pdbx_seq_one_letter_code
_entity_poly.pdbx_strand_id
1 'polypeptide(L)'
;MTALNFAPGPHAQRALSAPVRVHLRLTRRGRVFLGAVASMALIGAMAAFAVFGGAAAIATSSGSSSTFTYVTVQSGQSLWSIAQSIDPSGDPRDVIAAIQSLNQLPSSDVQPGQRLALPSEYAR
;
A
#
# COMPACT_ATOMS: atom_id res chain seq x y z
N MET A 1 26.97 35.65 93.50
CA MET A 1 25.51 35.81 93.35
C MET A 1 25.31 36.36 91.94
N THR A 2 24.70 35.75 90.94
CA THR A 2 23.76 34.62 90.89
C THR A 2 23.71 34.20 89.42
N ALA A 3 23.85 32.91 89.14
CA ALA A 3 23.58 32.36 87.82
C ALA A 3 22.05 32.37 87.59
N LEU A 4 21.58 32.90 86.47
CA LEU A 4 20.20 32.73 86.03
C LEU A 4 20.19 31.95 84.72
N ASN A 5 20.13 30.65 84.94
CA ASN A 5 19.56 29.61 84.11
C ASN A 5 18.29 30.08 83.38
N PHE A 6 18.25 29.89 82.05
CA PHE A 6 17.01 29.99 81.27
C PHE A 6 16.83 28.72 80.43
N ALA A 7 15.66 28.10 80.63
CA ALA A 7 15.21 26.82 80.08
C ALA A 7 14.84 26.91 78.57
N PRO A 8 14.81 25.77 77.84
CA PRO A 8 14.53 25.74 76.41
C PRO A 8 13.03 25.93 76.10
N GLY A 9 12.72 26.74 75.07
CA GLY A 9 11.37 26.92 74.53
C GLY A 9 10.90 25.73 73.66
N PRO A 10 9.58 25.57 73.47
CA PRO A 10 8.97 24.35 72.97
C PRO A 10 9.16 24.14 71.46
N HIS A 11 9.36 22.88 71.07
CA HIS A 11 9.27 22.41 69.69
C HIS A 11 7.82 22.55 69.18
N ALA A 12 7.53 23.62 68.44
CA ALA A 12 6.28 23.77 67.72
C ALA A 12 6.36 23.02 66.38
N GLN A 13 5.39 22.13 66.21
CA GLN A 13 5.29 21.12 65.17
C GLN A 13 5.19 21.69 63.74
N ARG A 14 5.80 20.94 62.82
CA ARG A 14 5.77 21.08 61.36
C ARG A 14 4.34 21.13 60.82
N ALA A 15 3.92 22.28 60.29
CA ALA A 15 2.75 22.36 59.42
C ALA A 15 3.13 21.90 58.00
N LEU A 16 2.61 20.75 57.57
CA LEU A 16 2.74 20.25 56.20
C LEU A 16 1.96 21.18 55.27
N SER A 17 2.66 21.90 54.39
CA SER A 17 2.03 22.74 53.36
C SER A 17 1.20 21.86 52.42
N ALA A 18 -0.12 21.99 52.46
CA ALA A 18 -1.00 21.33 51.49
C ALA A 18 -0.78 21.92 50.09
N PRO A 19 -0.71 21.11 49.01
CA PRO A 19 -0.50 21.64 47.67
C PRO A 19 -1.70 22.46 47.21
N VAL A 20 -1.47 23.74 46.89
CA VAL A 20 -2.47 24.63 46.31
C VAL A 20 -2.84 24.12 44.91
N ARG A 21 -4.08 23.63 44.75
CA ARG A 21 -4.60 23.25 43.42
C ARG A 21 -5.15 24.48 42.71
N VAL A 22 -4.50 24.89 41.64
CA VAL A 22 -4.92 26.04 40.83
C VAL A 22 -5.98 25.58 39.81
N HIS A 23 -7.22 26.03 39.96
CA HIS A 23 -8.29 25.74 39.00
C HIS A 23 -8.30 26.82 37.90
N LEU A 24 -7.74 26.51 36.73
CA LEU A 24 -7.84 27.40 35.57
C LEU A 24 -9.27 27.35 35.01
N ARG A 25 -10.01 28.43 35.21
CA ARG A 25 -11.31 28.64 34.56
C ARG A 25 -11.09 29.30 33.20
N LEU A 26 -11.26 28.52 32.15
CA LEU A 26 -11.11 29.01 30.79
C LEU A 26 -12.26 29.97 30.47
N THR A 27 -11.93 31.26 30.33
CA THR A 27 -12.93 32.29 29.98
C THR A 27 -13.52 32.00 28.61
N ARG A 28 -14.76 32.45 28.35
CA ARG A 28 -15.47 32.19 27.08
C ARG A 28 -14.63 32.54 25.85
N ARG A 29 -13.78 33.57 25.95
CA ARG A 29 -12.85 34.02 24.89
C ARG A 29 -11.64 33.10 24.72
N GLY A 30 -11.09 32.55 25.80
CA GLY A 30 -9.98 31.58 25.74
C GLY A 30 -10.36 30.28 25.04
N ARG A 31 -11.61 29.80 25.21
CA ARG A 31 -12.12 28.62 24.49
C ARG A 31 -12.23 28.84 22.98
N VAL A 32 -12.71 30.02 22.57
CA VAL A 32 -12.86 30.36 21.15
C VAL A 32 -11.49 30.43 20.48
N PHE A 33 -10.50 31.05 21.14
CA PHE A 33 -9.15 31.14 20.62
C PHE A 33 -8.49 29.76 20.49
N LEU A 34 -8.57 28.92 21.53
CA LEU A 34 -8.03 27.55 21.47
C LEU A 34 -8.70 26.72 20.37
N GLY A 35 -10.03 26.85 20.22
CA GLY A 35 -10.77 26.18 19.16
C GLY A 35 -10.32 26.62 17.76
N ALA A 36 -10.09 27.92 17.56
CA ALA A 36 -9.62 28.46 16.27
C ALA A 36 -8.20 28.00 15.92
N VAL A 37 -7.30 27.94 16.90
CA VAL A 37 -5.93 27.44 16.67
C VAL A 37 -5.95 25.95 16.36
N ALA A 38 -6.73 25.16 17.11
CA ALA A 38 -6.85 23.72 16.89
C ALA A 38 -7.46 23.38 15.52
N SER A 39 -8.51 24.09 15.09
CA SER A 39 -9.12 23.87 13.78
C SER A 39 -8.17 24.22 12.65
N MET A 40 -7.40 25.31 12.78
CA MET A 40 -6.41 25.70 11.77
C MET A 40 -5.29 24.66 11.63
N ALA A 41 -4.83 24.09 12.74
CA ALA A 41 -3.87 22.98 12.73
C ALA A 41 -4.44 21.72 12.06
N LEU A 42 -5.70 21.39 12.33
CA LEU A 42 -6.37 20.21 11.74
C LEU A 42 -6.50 20.34 10.22
N ILE A 43 -6.88 21.52 9.73
CA ILE A 43 -7.00 21.82 8.30
C ILE A 43 -5.63 21.70 7.62
N GLY A 44 -4.58 22.25 8.24
CA GLY A 44 -3.21 22.13 7.73
C GLY A 44 -2.74 20.68 7.66
N ALA A 45 -3.02 19.87 8.69
CA ALA A 45 -2.67 18.45 8.71
C ALA A 45 -3.40 17.65 7.62
N MET A 46 -4.69 17.92 7.39
CA MET A 46 -5.46 17.27 6.32
C MET A 46 -4.94 17.64 4.93
N ALA A 47 -4.60 18.91 4.70
CA ALA A 47 -4.02 19.34 3.43
C ALA A 47 -2.64 18.68 3.18
N ALA A 48 -1.79 18.62 4.20
CA ALA A 48 -0.52 17.90 4.11
C ALA A 48 -0.73 16.41 3.84
N PHE A 49 -1.68 15.77 4.51
CA PHE A 49 -2.00 14.36 4.26
C PHE A 49 -2.54 14.13 2.83
N ALA A 50 -3.33 15.05 2.27
CA ALA A 50 -3.78 14.94 0.88
C ALA A 50 -2.62 15.04 -0.14
N VAL A 51 -1.63 15.89 0.14
CA VAL A 51 -0.48 16.11 -0.75
C VAL A 51 0.59 15.03 -0.58
N PHE A 52 0.83 14.57 0.64
CA PHE A 52 1.97 13.71 0.99
C PHE A 52 1.58 12.31 1.53
N GLY A 53 0.32 12.09 1.87
CA GLY A 53 -0.15 10.88 2.57
C GLY A 53 -0.54 9.71 1.66
N GLY A 54 -0.52 9.88 0.34
CA GLY A 54 -0.86 8.84 -0.61
C GLY A 54 0.36 8.31 -1.34
N ALA A 55 0.88 7.14 -0.95
CA ALA A 55 1.47 6.25 -1.94
C ALA A 55 0.29 5.71 -2.76
N ALA A 56 -0.05 6.39 -3.86
CA ALA A 56 -0.97 5.83 -4.83
C ALA A 56 -0.38 4.48 -5.27
N ALA A 57 -1.11 3.40 -5.08
CA ALA A 57 -0.83 2.15 -5.79
C ALA A 57 -1.08 2.42 -7.26
N ILE A 58 -0.07 2.98 -7.93
CA ILE A 58 -0.01 3.03 -9.38
C ILE A 58 0.07 1.57 -9.81
N ALA A 59 -1.05 1.03 -10.27
CA ALA A 59 -1.05 -0.13 -11.15
C ALA A 59 -0.38 0.32 -12.44
N THR A 60 0.96 0.43 -12.41
CA THR A 60 1.73 0.56 -13.61
C THR A 60 1.52 -0.77 -14.32
N SER A 61 0.58 -0.80 -15.27
CA SER A 61 0.73 -1.67 -16.42
C SER A 61 1.97 -1.15 -17.14
N SER A 62 3.14 -1.44 -16.59
CA SER A 62 4.34 -1.65 -17.37
C SER A 62 4.02 -2.89 -18.19
N GLY A 63 3.12 -2.72 -19.15
CA GLY A 63 3.14 -3.52 -20.35
C GLY A 63 4.52 -3.23 -20.90
N SER A 64 5.48 -4.05 -20.51
CA SER A 64 6.47 -4.51 -21.46
C SER A 64 5.68 -4.69 -22.74
N SER A 65 5.90 -3.81 -23.71
CA SER A 65 5.36 -3.97 -25.05
C SER A 65 6.07 -5.17 -25.67
N SER A 66 5.86 -6.34 -25.08
CA SER A 66 6.16 -7.62 -25.67
C SER A 66 5.18 -7.70 -26.82
N THR A 67 5.65 -7.38 -28.01
CA THR A 67 4.93 -7.62 -29.25
C THR A 67 4.65 -9.12 -29.30
N PHE A 68 3.43 -9.50 -28.95
CA PHE A 68 2.96 -10.86 -29.12
C PHE A 68 2.41 -10.99 -30.54
N THR A 69 2.92 -11.98 -31.27
CA THR A 69 2.29 -12.41 -32.52
C THR A 69 1.11 -13.30 -32.19
N TYR A 70 0.02 -13.13 -32.91
CA TYR A 70 -1.20 -13.91 -32.68
C TYR A 70 -1.59 -14.66 -33.94
N VAL A 71 -2.06 -15.88 -33.76
CA VAL A 71 -2.68 -16.68 -34.82
C VAL A 71 -4.14 -16.93 -34.47
N THR A 72 -5.02 -16.85 -35.45
CA THR A 72 -6.45 -17.17 -35.28
C THR A 72 -6.69 -18.57 -35.83
N VAL A 73 -7.17 -19.47 -34.98
CA VAL A 73 -7.48 -20.86 -35.34
C VAL A 73 -8.58 -20.87 -36.40
N GLN A 74 -8.33 -21.50 -37.54
CA GLN A 74 -9.32 -21.65 -38.60
C GLN A 74 -10.19 -22.90 -38.39
N SER A 75 -11.35 -22.95 -39.05
CA SER A 75 -12.20 -24.14 -39.03
C SER A 75 -11.45 -25.37 -39.54
N GLY A 76 -11.37 -26.41 -38.71
CA GLY A 76 -10.65 -27.66 -39.03
C GLY A 76 -9.15 -27.65 -38.71
N GLN A 77 -8.59 -26.55 -38.18
CA GLN A 77 -7.24 -26.55 -37.63
C GLN A 77 -7.19 -27.11 -36.20
N SER A 78 -6.08 -27.74 -35.87
CA SER A 78 -5.74 -28.20 -34.52
C SER A 78 -4.42 -27.55 -34.08
N LEU A 79 -4.12 -27.57 -32.78
CA LEU A 79 -2.81 -27.12 -32.30
C LEU A 79 -1.66 -27.86 -32.97
N TRP A 80 -1.88 -29.13 -33.35
CA TRP A 80 -0.89 -29.92 -34.07
C TRP A 80 -0.58 -29.36 -35.44
N SER A 81 -1.61 -29.08 -36.26
CA SER A 81 -1.39 -28.53 -37.60
C SER A 81 -0.82 -27.11 -37.56
N ILE A 82 -1.20 -26.33 -36.54
CA ILE A 82 -0.63 -25.01 -36.29
C ILE A 82 0.86 -25.12 -35.92
N ALA A 83 1.22 -26.00 -34.98
CA ALA A 83 2.60 -26.22 -34.58
C ALA A 83 3.49 -26.64 -35.76
N GLN A 84 3.03 -27.61 -36.58
CA GLN A 84 3.73 -28.04 -37.78
C GLN A 84 3.92 -26.92 -38.82
N SER A 85 2.95 -26.00 -38.90
CA SER A 85 3.04 -24.87 -39.83
C SER A 85 4.05 -23.81 -39.38
N ILE A 86 4.25 -23.67 -38.07
CA ILE A 86 5.10 -22.63 -37.50
C ILE A 86 6.55 -23.11 -37.40
N ASP A 87 6.76 -24.34 -36.93
CA ASP A 87 8.08 -24.99 -36.89
C ASP A 87 8.01 -26.39 -37.52
N PRO A 88 8.27 -26.52 -38.83
CA PRO A 88 8.27 -27.81 -39.51
C PRO A 88 9.52 -28.65 -39.22
N SER A 89 10.56 -28.08 -38.59
CA SER A 89 11.82 -28.79 -38.31
C SER A 89 11.94 -29.26 -36.85
N GLY A 90 11.20 -28.63 -35.93
CA GLY A 90 11.12 -29.00 -34.53
C GLY A 90 10.10 -30.09 -34.20
N ASP A 91 10.08 -30.54 -32.95
CA ASP A 91 9.03 -31.43 -32.44
C ASP A 91 7.74 -30.61 -32.19
N PRO A 92 6.62 -30.93 -32.85
CA PRO A 92 5.34 -30.24 -32.63
C PRO A 92 4.89 -30.28 -31.16
N ARG A 93 5.28 -31.30 -30.38
CA ARG A 93 4.88 -31.43 -28.97
C ARG A 93 5.44 -30.31 -28.11
N ASP A 94 6.67 -29.89 -28.36
CA ASP A 94 7.32 -28.82 -27.61
C ASP A 94 6.66 -27.48 -27.92
N VAL A 95 6.36 -27.23 -29.20
CA VAL A 95 5.65 -26.03 -29.66
C VAL A 95 4.24 -25.96 -29.05
N ILE A 96 3.51 -27.08 -29.06
CA ILE A 96 2.18 -27.19 -28.46
C ILE A 96 2.23 -26.93 -26.94
N ALA A 97 3.23 -27.45 -26.24
CA ALA A 97 3.42 -27.20 -24.82
C ALA A 97 3.72 -25.72 -24.53
N ALA A 98 4.57 -25.08 -25.34
CA ALA A 98 4.88 -23.66 -25.23
C ALA A 98 3.64 -22.78 -25.47
N ILE A 99 2.85 -23.09 -26.52
CA ILE A 99 1.60 -22.38 -26.82
C ILE A 99 0.59 -22.55 -25.68
N GLN A 100 0.39 -23.77 -25.17
CA GLN A 100 -0.53 -24.03 -24.07
C GLN A 100 -0.12 -23.29 -22.80
N SER A 101 1.17 -23.30 -22.45
CA SER A 101 1.70 -22.60 -21.28
C SER A 101 1.49 -21.09 -21.39
N LEU A 102 1.78 -20.49 -22.56
CA LEU A 102 1.62 -19.06 -22.79
C LEU A 102 0.15 -18.61 -22.79
N ASN A 103 -0.74 -19.42 -23.37
CA ASN A 103 -2.17 -19.09 -23.47
C ASN A 103 -3.02 -19.63 -22.32
N GLN A 104 -2.39 -20.30 -21.35
CA GLN A 104 -3.04 -20.98 -20.23
C GLN A 104 -4.18 -21.91 -20.67
N LEU A 105 -3.95 -22.68 -21.72
CA LEU A 105 -4.94 -23.61 -22.25
C LEU A 105 -5.05 -24.85 -21.32
N PRO A 106 -6.26 -25.31 -20.98
CA PRO A 106 -6.46 -26.47 -20.12
C PRO A 106 -6.24 -27.82 -20.83
N SER A 107 -6.26 -27.82 -22.17
CA SER A 107 -6.08 -28.99 -23.04
C SER A 107 -5.52 -28.53 -24.38
N SER A 108 -5.10 -29.48 -25.21
CA SER A 108 -4.70 -29.25 -26.59
C SER A 108 -5.87 -28.96 -27.56
N ASP A 109 -7.10 -28.97 -27.05
CA ASP A 109 -8.31 -28.65 -27.83
C ASP A 109 -8.42 -27.14 -28.08
N VAL A 110 -8.68 -26.78 -29.33
CA VAL A 110 -8.85 -25.39 -29.77
C VAL A 110 -10.12 -25.24 -30.58
N GLN A 111 -10.74 -24.07 -30.46
CA GLN A 111 -11.98 -23.75 -31.15
C GLN A 111 -11.72 -22.86 -32.37
N PRO A 112 -12.46 -23.04 -33.48
CA PRO A 112 -12.40 -22.10 -34.60
C PRO A 112 -12.70 -20.66 -34.15
N GLY A 113 -11.91 -19.70 -34.64
CA GLY A 113 -11.98 -18.30 -34.25
C GLY A 113 -11.21 -17.96 -32.95
N GLN A 114 -10.67 -18.95 -32.23
CA GLN A 114 -9.85 -18.71 -31.06
C GLN A 114 -8.53 -18.04 -31.44
N ARG A 115 -8.18 -16.97 -30.73
CA ARG A 115 -6.91 -16.26 -30.93
C ARG A 115 -5.87 -16.79 -29.95
N LEU A 116 -4.75 -17.26 -30.47
CA LEU A 116 -3.64 -17.81 -29.70
C LEU A 116 -2.41 -16.91 -29.84
N ALA A 117 -1.81 -16.54 -28.71
CA ALA A 117 -0.51 -15.90 -28.67
C ALA A 117 0.57 -16.93 -29.01
N LEU A 118 1.50 -16.55 -29.88
CA LEU A 118 2.66 -17.36 -30.20
C LEU A 118 3.83 -16.95 -29.31
N PRO A 119 4.58 -17.91 -28.76
CA PRO A 119 5.84 -17.64 -28.10
C PRO A 119 6.82 -16.91 -29.03
N SER A 120 7.63 -16.02 -28.48
CA SER A 120 8.53 -15.13 -29.25
C SER A 120 9.54 -15.88 -30.12
N GLU A 121 9.93 -17.09 -29.72
CA GLU A 121 10.83 -17.96 -30.46
C GLU A 121 10.24 -18.44 -31.81
N TYR A 122 8.91 -18.48 -31.89
CA TYR A 122 8.13 -18.95 -33.05
C TYR A 122 7.40 -17.81 -33.78
N ALA A 123 7.41 -16.61 -33.22
CA ALA A 123 6.85 -15.40 -33.79
C ALA A 123 7.85 -14.76 -34.78
N ARG A 124 7.98 -15.32 -36.00
CA ARG A 124 8.80 -14.76 -37.08
C ARG A 124 7.97 -14.37 -38.29
#